data_AF-A0A1G4KBF7-F1
#
_entry.id   AF-A0A1G4KBF7-F1
#
_cell.length_a   1.000
_cell.length_b   1.000
_cell.length_c   1.000
_cell.angle_alpha   90.00
_cell.angle_beta   90.00
_cell.angle_gamma   90.00
#
_symmetry.space_group_name_H-M   'P 1'
#
loop_
_entity.id
_entity.type
_entity.pdbx_description
1 polymer ?
#
loop_
_entity_poly.entity_id
_entity_poly.type
_entity_poly.pdbx_seq_one_letter_code
_entity_poly.pdbx_strand_id
1 'polypeptide(L)'
;MNNYRLSNDQTTLQHLENASNAFSEYLTAYIETLNKYIGHQRRVSTLRFERATLIKHVKKLRFFNEQLATGDLWQDNRYRNGNLGFVVSSLASFFIRCLEVVDLLNYYLTQALKNETISKTLNNDLVVSDLCIAVIENSYRHYVKYTQWMLEAINLHDPTLTIEVLQFARKCAKEDGLNVEETDDILLQEVDIVGDIHEYRYLLDEWCMVLSVQRQELTRVFELETERWSQVFEPKK
;
A
#
# COMPACT_ATOMS: atom_id res chain seq x y z
N MET A 1 -12.58 -18.46 -23.50
CA MET A 1 -12.42 -17.62 -24.71
C MET A 1 -11.40 -16.53 -24.39
N ASN A 2 -10.51 -16.21 -25.32
CA ASN A 2 -9.30 -15.42 -25.09
C ASN A 2 -9.58 -13.93 -24.79
N ASN A 3 -9.46 -13.49 -23.53
CA ASN A 3 -9.61 -12.09 -23.08
C ASN A 3 -8.42 -11.16 -23.43
N TYR A 4 -7.52 -11.56 -24.34
CA TYR A 4 -6.34 -10.79 -24.73
C TYR A 4 -6.61 -9.56 -25.63
N ARG A 5 -7.85 -9.08 -25.71
CA ARG A 5 -8.27 -8.03 -26.66
C ARG A 5 -9.10 -6.89 -26.07
N LEU A 6 -8.96 -6.59 -24.78
CA LEU A 6 -9.42 -5.29 -24.29
C LEU A 6 -8.44 -4.22 -24.79
N SER A 7 -8.86 -3.42 -25.77
CA SER A 7 -8.15 -2.21 -26.16
C SER A 7 -8.28 -1.20 -25.03
N ASN A 8 -7.17 -0.59 -24.62
CA ASN A 8 -7.26 0.53 -23.70
C ASN A 8 -7.83 1.75 -24.44
N ASP A 9 -8.82 2.40 -23.84
CA ASP A 9 -9.27 3.71 -24.29
C ASP A 9 -8.64 4.79 -23.40
N GLN A 10 -8.65 6.03 -23.86
CA GLN A 10 -8.09 7.16 -23.11
C GLN A 10 -8.72 7.29 -21.71
N THR A 11 -9.99 6.91 -21.57
CA THR A 11 -10.71 6.97 -20.30
C THR A 11 -10.19 5.94 -19.30
N THR A 12 -9.93 4.71 -19.73
CA THR A 12 -9.34 3.66 -18.88
C THR A 12 -7.96 4.10 -18.38
N LEU A 13 -7.15 4.70 -19.25
CA LEU A 13 -5.85 5.24 -18.86
C LEU A 13 -6.01 6.34 -17.79
N GLN A 14 -7.01 7.21 -17.92
CA GLN A 14 -7.29 8.23 -16.91
C GLN A 14 -7.67 7.64 -15.55
N HIS A 15 -8.50 6.59 -15.51
CA HIS A 15 -8.86 5.94 -14.25
C HIS A 15 -7.66 5.19 -13.64
N LEU A 16 -6.79 4.57 -14.46
CA LEU A 16 -5.56 3.94 -13.96
C LEU A 16 -4.56 4.99 -13.43
N GLU A 17 -4.51 6.17 -14.03
CA GLU A 17 -3.77 7.31 -13.51
C GLU A 17 -4.32 7.75 -12.15
N ASN A 18 -5.65 7.83 -11.99
CA ASN A 18 -6.28 8.15 -10.71
C ASN A 18 -5.89 7.13 -9.62
N ALA A 19 -5.87 5.85 -9.94
CA ALA A 19 -5.41 4.82 -9.00
C ALA A 19 -3.92 4.95 -8.66
N SER A 20 -3.09 5.31 -9.65
CA SER A 20 -1.67 5.63 -9.43
C SER A 20 -1.49 6.83 -8.50
N ASN A 21 -2.33 7.86 -8.65
CA ASN A 21 -2.36 9.01 -7.76
C ASN A 21 -2.78 8.62 -6.35
N ALA A 22 -3.82 7.80 -6.19
CA ALA A 22 -4.22 7.28 -4.87
C ALA A 22 -3.06 6.50 -4.19
N PHE A 23 -2.33 5.68 -4.94
CA PHE A 23 -1.15 4.97 -4.42
C PHE A 23 -0.01 5.93 -4.04
N SER A 24 0.23 6.96 -4.84
CA SER A 24 1.20 8.03 -4.54
C SER A 24 0.84 8.77 -3.24
N GLU A 25 -0.43 9.09 -3.05
CA GLU A 25 -0.91 9.73 -1.83
C GLU A 25 -0.78 8.80 -0.60
N TYR A 26 -1.00 7.49 -0.77
CA TYR A 26 -0.72 6.49 0.27
C TYR A 26 0.74 6.50 0.72
N LEU A 27 1.69 6.49 -0.23
CA LEU A 27 3.12 6.61 0.09
C LEU A 27 3.44 7.94 0.75
N THR A 28 2.81 9.02 0.31
CA THR A 28 2.99 10.37 0.85
C THR A 28 2.58 10.43 2.33
N ALA A 29 1.45 9.82 2.71
CA ALA A 29 1.01 9.75 4.11
C ALA A 29 2.06 9.09 5.01
N TYR A 30 2.69 8.00 4.57
CA TYR A 30 3.82 7.39 5.29
C TYR A 30 5.03 8.33 5.36
N ILE A 31 5.43 8.92 4.24
CA ILE A 31 6.61 9.80 4.16
C ILE A 31 6.47 10.96 5.15
N GLU A 32 5.35 11.65 5.15
CA GLU A 32 5.11 12.81 6.01
C GLU A 32 5.15 12.45 7.49
N THR A 33 4.43 11.40 7.87
CA THR A 33 4.35 10.92 9.26
C THR A 33 5.70 10.45 9.76
N LEU A 34 6.40 9.64 8.96
CA LEU A 34 7.71 9.13 9.33
C LEU A 34 8.77 10.24 9.40
N ASN A 35 8.67 11.30 8.58
CA ASN A 35 9.56 12.46 8.71
C ASN A 35 9.40 13.13 10.08
N LYS A 36 8.17 13.32 10.54
CA LYS A 36 7.88 13.88 11.87
C LYS A 36 8.38 12.93 12.97
N TYR A 37 8.09 11.63 12.84
CA TYR A 37 8.56 10.61 13.78
C TYR A 37 10.10 10.54 13.90
N ILE A 38 10.81 10.58 12.77
CA ILE A 38 12.29 10.67 12.71
C ILE A 38 12.80 11.95 13.39
N GLY A 39 12.05 13.05 13.29
CA GLY A 39 12.30 14.31 14.00
C GLY A 39 12.23 14.13 15.50
N HIS A 40 11.18 13.49 16.01
CA HIS A 40 10.99 13.17 17.42
C HIS A 40 12.09 12.22 17.96
N GLN A 41 12.38 11.14 17.23
CA GLN A 41 13.44 10.18 17.61
C GLN A 41 14.84 10.81 17.71
N ARG A 42 15.09 11.96 17.07
CA ARG A 42 16.37 12.68 17.21
C ARG A 42 16.66 13.08 18.67
N ARG A 43 15.61 13.30 19.47
CA ARG A 43 15.72 13.69 20.89
C ARG A 43 15.92 12.49 21.83
N VAL A 44 15.86 11.26 21.30
CA VAL A 44 16.00 10.02 22.06
C VAL A 44 17.27 9.30 21.61
N SER A 45 18.37 9.51 22.33
CA SER A 45 19.71 9.05 21.94
C SER A 45 19.83 7.53 21.82
N THR A 46 19.03 6.78 22.58
CA THR A 46 19.00 5.31 22.56
C THR A 46 18.42 4.74 21.27
N LEU A 47 17.63 5.52 20.51
CA LEU A 47 16.98 5.11 19.25
C LEU A 47 17.73 5.58 17.99
N ARG A 48 19.00 5.96 18.11
CA ARG A 48 19.76 6.57 17.00
C ARG A 48 19.92 5.67 15.77
N PHE A 49 19.99 4.35 15.97
CA PHE A 49 20.20 3.39 14.89
C PHE A 49 18.87 3.03 14.22
N GLU A 50 17.83 2.86 15.01
CA GLU A 50 16.45 2.68 14.58
C GLU A 50 16.00 3.85 13.70
N ARG A 51 16.33 5.07 14.14
CA ARG A 51 16.11 6.28 13.36
C ARG A 51 16.82 6.25 12.00
N ALA A 52 18.05 5.73 11.94
CA ALA A 52 18.79 5.62 10.67
C ALA A 52 18.13 4.60 9.73
N THR A 53 17.61 3.50 10.27
CA THR A 53 16.81 2.51 9.51
C THR A 53 15.54 3.13 8.95
N LEU A 54 14.77 3.87 9.75
CA LEU A 54 13.57 4.58 9.25
C LEU A 54 13.90 5.60 8.17
N ILE A 55 15.00 6.35 8.30
CA ILE A 55 15.46 7.27 7.25
C ILE A 55 15.71 6.52 5.93
N LYS A 56 16.25 5.29 5.98
CA LYS A 56 16.47 4.48 4.78
C LYS A 56 15.16 4.05 4.12
N HIS A 57 14.16 3.64 4.90
CA HIS A 57 12.82 3.34 4.39
C HIS A 57 12.16 4.57 3.77
N VAL A 58 12.14 5.71 4.48
CA VAL A 58 11.56 6.96 3.96
C VAL A 58 12.21 7.40 2.65
N LYS A 59 13.54 7.29 2.52
CA LYS A 59 14.23 7.57 1.25
C LYS A 59 13.76 6.67 0.11
N LYS A 60 13.50 5.39 0.39
CA LYS A 60 12.99 4.43 -0.60
C LYS A 60 11.54 4.76 -1.00
N LEU A 61 10.68 5.09 -0.03
CA LEU A 61 9.31 5.52 -0.31
C LEU A 61 9.27 6.79 -1.16
N ARG A 62 10.10 7.79 -0.83
CA ARG A 62 10.23 9.02 -1.64
C ARG A 62 10.64 8.72 -3.07
N PHE A 63 11.63 7.84 -3.26
CA PHE A 63 12.03 7.40 -4.60
C PHE A 63 10.86 6.78 -5.36
N PHE A 64 10.08 5.88 -4.75
CA PHE A 64 8.90 5.31 -5.40
C PHE A 64 7.85 6.37 -5.73
N ASN A 65 7.60 7.30 -4.81
CA ASN A 65 6.64 8.38 -4.98
C ASN A 65 7.02 9.31 -6.14
N GLU A 66 8.30 9.68 -6.22
CA GLU A 66 8.87 10.45 -7.32
C GLU A 66 8.73 9.69 -8.64
N GLN A 67 8.97 8.38 -8.68
CA GLN A 67 8.78 7.58 -9.91
C GLN A 67 7.31 7.51 -10.35
N LEU A 68 6.35 7.47 -9.41
CA LEU A 68 4.92 7.57 -9.73
C LEU A 68 4.54 8.96 -10.27
N ALA A 69 5.06 10.02 -9.65
CA ALA A 69 4.72 11.41 -10.00
C ALA A 69 5.42 11.92 -11.28
N THR A 70 6.68 11.54 -11.48
CA THR A 70 7.49 11.87 -12.69
C THR A 70 7.22 10.90 -13.84
N GLY A 71 6.54 9.80 -13.55
CA GLY A 71 6.10 8.85 -14.55
C GLY A 71 5.01 9.48 -15.38
N ASP A 72 5.41 10.18 -16.45
CA ASP A 72 4.58 10.44 -17.63
C ASP A 72 4.29 9.11 -18.38
N LEU A 73 4.05 8.03 -17.62
CA LEU A 73 3.79 6.67 -18.08
C LEU A 73 2.66 6.69 -19.13
N TRP A 74 1.71 7.61 -18.96
CA TRP A 74 0.55 7.80 -19.83
C TRP A 74 0.83 8.59 -21.12
N GLN A 75 1.98 9.27 -21.20
CA GLN A 75 2.44 9.97 -22.42
C GLN A 75 3.36 9.12 -23.30
N ASP A 76 3.89 8.02 -22.77
CA ASP A 76 4.67 7.08 -23.57
C ASP A 76 3.75 6.31 -24.55
N ASN A 77 4.09 6.40 -25.84
CA ASN A 77 3.36 5.77 -26.94
C ASN A 77 3.15 4.26 -26.77
N ARG A 78 3.99 3.60 -25.95
CA ARG A 78 3.84 2.18 -25.61
C ARG A 78 2.58 1.90 -24.80
N TYR A 79 2.16 2.84 -23.96
CA TYR A 79 0.93 2.69 -23.17
C TYR A 79 -0.30 3.11 -23.97
N ARG A 80 -0.20 4.18 -24.77
CA ARG A 80 -1.33 4.64 -25.63
C ARG A 80 -1.72 3.65 -26.73
N ASN A 81 -0.76 2.90 -27.27
CA ASN A 81 -0.99 1.91 -28.32
C ASN A 81 -0.89 0.46 -27.82
N GLY A 82 -0.68 0.27 -26.52
CA GLY A 82 -0.56 -1.05 -25.88
C GLY A 82 -1.92 -1.71 -25.67
N ASN A 83 -1.93 -3.02 -25.41
CA ASN A 83 -3.13 -3.66 -24.90
C ASN A 83 -3.28 -3.38 -23.39
N LEU A 84 -4.50 -3.47 -22.85
CA LEU A 84 -4.76 -3.22 -21.43
C LEU A 84 -3.87 -4.08 -20.52
N GLY A 85 -3.67 -5.35 -20.87
CA GLY A 85 -2.83 -6.27 -20.12
C GLY A 85 -1.39 -5.79 -19.92
N PHE A 86 -0.78 -5.18 -20.93
CA PHE A 86 0.58 -4.62 -20.83
C PHE A 86 0.66 -3.42 -19.88
N VAL A 87 -0.34 -2.54 -19.94
CA VAL A 87 -0.42 -1.35 -19.07
C VAL A 87 -0.62 -1.79 -17.61
N VAL A 88 -1.61 -2.65 -17.39
CA VAL A 88 -1.95 -3.19 -16.08
C VAL A 88 -0.79 -3.97 -15.48
N SER A 89 -0.12 -4.84 -16.24
CA SER A 89 1.01 -5.62 -15.73
C SER A 89 2.20 -4.75 -15.32
N SER A 90 2.49 -3.72 -16.12
CA SER A 90 3.57 -2.76 -15.84
C SER A 90 3.29 -1.97 -14.56
N LEU A 91 2.05 -1.49 -14.39
CA LEU A 91 1.62 -0.76 -13.21
C LEU A 91 1.60 -1.65 -11.96
N ALA A 92 0.98 -2.83 -12.06
CA ALA A 92 0.93 -3.80 -10.98
C ALA A 92 2.34 -4.22 -10.54
N SER A 93 3.27 -4.47 -11.47
CA SER A 93 4.67 -4.77 -11.14
C SER A 93 5.33 -3.67 -10.30
N PHE A 94 4.98 -2.40 -10.54
CA PHE A 94 5.44 -1.30 -9.71
C PHE A 94 4.77 -1.29 -8.33
N PHE A 95 3.45 -1.45 -8.27
CA PHE A 95 2.70 -1.51 -7.01
C PHE A 95 3.16 -2.66 -6.13
N ILE A 96 3.34 -3.87 -6.68
CA ILE A 96 3.88 -5.03 -5.97
C ILE A 96 5.21 -4.68 -5.32
N ARG A 97 6.18 -4.13 -6.07
CA ARG A 97 7.49 -3.72 -5.50
C ARG A 97 7.36 -2.70 -4.38
N CYS A 98 6.38 -1.79 -4.45
CA CYS A 98 6.12 -0.84 -3.38
C CYS A 98 5.51 -1.54 -2.16
N LEU A 99 4.50 -2.37 -2.37
CA LEU A 99 3.79 -3.12 -1.33
C LEU A 99 4.73 -4.03 -0.55
N GLU A 100 5.63 -4.75 -1.20
CA GLU A 100 6.62 -5.60 -0.51
C GLU A 100 7.55 -4.77 0.39
N VAL A 101 7.96 -3.57 -0.05
CA VAL A 101 8.77 -2.67 0.78
C VAL A 101 7.95 -2.06 1.93
N VAL A 102 6.68 -1.79 1.69
CA VAL A 102 5.75 -1.29 2.71
C VAL A 102 5.45 -2.38 3.74
N ASP A 103 5.34 -3.64 3.35
CA ASP A 103 5.14 -4.76 4.27
C ASP A 103 6.31 -4.89 5.25
N LEU A 104 7.54 -4.91 4.71
CA LEU A 104 8.77 -4.91 5.53
C LEU A 104 8.83 -3.71 6.49
N LEU A 105 8.41 -2.53 6.02
CA LEU A 105 8.33 -1.33 6.84
C LEU A 105 7.24 -1.45 7.91
N ASN A 106 6.07 -1.96 7.57
CA ASN A 106 4.96 -2.14 8.50
C ASN A 106 5.39 -3.06 9.63
N TYR A 107 5.93 -4.24 9.31
CA TYR A 107 6.46 -5.17 10.32
C TYR A 107 7.53 -4.50 11.21
N TYR A 108 8.48 -3.78 10.59
CA TYR A 108 9.50 -3.07 11.37
C TYR A 108 8.89 -2.02 12.29
N LEU A 109 7.96 -1.20 11.80
CA LEU A 109 7.38 -0.07 12.51
C LEU A 109 6.42 -0.51 13.63
N THR A 110 5.53 -1.46 13.36
CA THR A 110 4.42 -1.83 14.24
C THR A 110 4.80 -2.92 15.24
N GLN A 111 5.82 -3.73 14.94
CA GLN A 111 6.27 -4.83 15.80
C GLN A 111 7.68 -4.59 16.36
N ALA A 112 8.70 -4.65 15.49
CA ALA A 112 10.10 -4.68 15.94
C ALA A 112 10.51 -3.38 16.65
N LEU A 113 10.24 -2.23 16.03
CA LEU A 113 10.57 -0.91 16.57
C LEU A 113 9.73 -0.56 17.79
N LYS A 114 8.46 -0.97 17.81
CA LYS A 114 7.58 -0.84 18.98
C LYS A 114 8.22 -1.51 20.20
N ASN A 115 8.57 -2.79 20.09
CA ASN A 115 9.18 -3.54 21.18
C ASN A 115 10.53 -2.95 21.61
N GLU A 116 11.35 -2.56 20.64
CA GLU A 116 12.66 -1.96 20.89
C GLU A 116 12.54 -0.58 21.59
N THR A 117 11.55 0.22 21.20
CA THR A 117 11.26 1.51 21.83
C THR A 117 10.87 1.34 23.29
N ILE A 118 9.95 0.41 23.58
CA ILE A 118 9.54 0.09 24.95
C ILE A 118 10.75 -0.36 25.77
N SER A 119 11.54 -1.29 25.23
CA SER A 119 12.72 -1.85 25.91
C SER A 119 13.77 -0.78 26.24
N LYS A 120 14.08 0.13 25.29
CA LYS A 120 15.13 1.14 25.45
C LYS A 120 14.71 2.39 26.21
N THR A 121 13.42 2.73 26.21
CA THR A 121 12.91 3.97 26.81
C THR A 121 12.11 3.73 28.08
N LEU A 122 11.72 2.48 28.33
CA LEU A 122 10.91 2.05 29.48
C LEU A 122 9.55 2.76 29.56
N ASN A 123 9.01 3.19 28.41
CA ASN A 123 7.71 3.84 28.28
C ASN A 123 7.09 3.60 26.89
N ASN A 124 5.88 4.11 26.68
CA ASN A 124 5.11 3.96 25.43
C ASN A 124 4.93 5.28 24.65
N ASP A 125 5.70 6.31 24.99
CA ASP A 125 5.46 7.68 24.53
C ASP A 125 5.61 7.82 23.01
N LEU A 126 6.56 7.09 22.42
CA LEU A 126 6.86 7.10 20.98
C LEU A 126 6.36 5.86 20.24
N VAL A 127 5.69 4.94 20.92
CA VAL A 127 5.22 3.68 20.32
C VAL A 127 3.95 3.93 19.53
N VAL A 128 3.88 3.54 18.26
CA VAL A 128 2.64 3.62 17.45
C VAL A 128 1.47 2.95 18.17
N SER A 129 0.32 3.64 18.30
CA SER A 129 -0.85 3.08 18.98
C SER A 129 -1.46 1.89 18.25
N ASP A 130 -2.16 1.04 18.99
CA ASP A 130 -2.85 -0.14 18.41
C ASP A 130 -3.93 0.25 17.40
N LEU A 131 -4.60 1.40 17.59
CA LEU A 131 -5.52 1.97 16.61
C LEU A 131 -4.82 2.26 15.28
N CYS A 132 -3.65 2.92 15.34
CA CYS A 132 -2.89 3.22 14.14
C CYS A 132 -2.34 1.96 13.48
N ILE A 133 -1.92 0.94 14.26
CA ILE A 133 -1.47 -0.35 13.73
C ILE A 133 -2.61 -1.03 12.95
N ALA A 134 -3.82 -1.10 13.52
CA ALA A 134 -4.97 -1.71 12.86
C ALA A 134 -5.31 -1.01 11.53
N VAL A 135 -5.23 0.32 11.48
CA VAL A 135 -5.48 1.08 10.24
C VAL A 135 -4.35 0.92 9.22
N ILE A 136 -3.08 0.83 9.64
CA ILE A 136 -1.95 0.48 8.77
C ILE A 136 -2.20 -0.86 8.10
N GLU A 137 -2.54 -1.90 8.88
CA GLU A 137 -2.78 -3.25 8.39
C GLU A 137 -3.99 -3.30 7.46
N ASN A 138 -5.10 -2.67 7.85
CA ASN A 138 -6.31 -2.62 7.03
C ASN A 138 -6.06 -1.91 5.70
N SER A 139 -5.41 -0.75 5.72
CA SER A 139 -5.07 0.01 4.51
C SER A 139 -4.18 -0.84 3.59
N TYR A 140 -3.10 -1.42 4.12
CA TYR A 140 -2.20 -2.28 3.36
C TYR A 140 -2.93 -3.43 2.66
N ARG A 141 -3.83 -4.14 3.37
CA ARG A 141 -4.63 -5.24 2.81
C ARG A 141 -5.52 -4.80 1.65
N HIS A 142 -6.10 -3.60 1.72
CA HIS A 142 -6.91 -3.05 0.62
C HIS A 142 -6.05 -2.71 -0.61
N TYR A 143 -4.85 -2.15 -0.43
CA TYR A 143 -3.94 -1.90 -1.55
C TYR A 143 -3.41 -3.21 -2.17
N VAL A 144 -3.16 -4.24 -1.37
CA VAL A 144 -2.86 -5.60 -1.85
C VAL A 144 -4.05 -6.16 -2.64
N LYS A 145 -5.27 -6.07 -2.10
CA LYS A 145 -6.47 -6.58 -2.76
C LYS A 145 -6.75 -5.86 -4.08
N TYR A 146 -6.60 -4.55 -4.12
CA TYR A 146 -6.72 -3.79 -5.36
C TYR A 146 -5.68 -4.23 -6.41
N THR A 147 -4.44 -4.47 -5.99
CA THR A 147 -3.37 -4.94 -6.89
C THR A 147 -3.61 -6.37 -7.38
N GLN A 148 -4.22 -7.25 -6.56
CA GLN A 148 -4.72 -8.55 -7.00
C GLN A 148 -5.85 -8.35 -8.03
N TRP A 149 -6.85 -7.53 -7.70
CA TRP A 149 -8.02 -7.29 -8.53
C TRP A 149 -7.64 -6.78 -9.91
N MET A 150 -6.76 -5.79 -10.01
CA MET A 150 -6.41 -5.20 -11.31
C MET A 150 -5.83 -6.23 -12.29
N LEU A 151 -5.15 -7.27 -11.79
CA LEU A 151 -4.58 -8.37 -12.59
C LEU A 151 -5.62 -9.46 -12.87
N GLU A 152 -6.27 -9.97 -11.82
CA GLU A 152 -7.17 -11.12 -11.93
C GLU A 152 -8.48 -10.78 -12.65
N ALA A 153 -8.98 -9.54 -12.51
CA ALA A 153 -10.20 -9.07 -13.18
C ALA A 153 -10.11 -9.16 -14.71
N ILE A 154 -8.92 -8.97 -15.29
CA ILE A 154 -8.69 -9.13 -16.74
C ILE A 154 -8.16 -10.52 -17.11
N ASN A 155 -8.23 -11.48 -16.18
CA ASN A 155 -7.72 -12.84 -16.33
C ASN A 155 -6.21 -12.88 -16.64
N LEU A 156 -5.43 -11.96 -16.06
CA LEU A 156 -3.98 -11.92 -16.20
C LEU A 156 -3.30 -12.67 -15.06
N HIS A 157 -2.92 -13.91 -15.33
CA HIS A 157 -2.20 -14.77 -14.39
C HIS A 157 -0.72 -14.86 -14.78
N ASP A 158 0.09 -14.00 -14.19
CA ASP A 158 1.55 -14.04 -14.32
C ASP A 158 2.16 -14.48 -12.97
N PRO A 159 2.87 -15.63 -12.90
CA PRO A 159 3.46 -16.12 -11.67
C PRO A 159 4.55 -15.19 -11.10
N THR A 160 5.09 -14.28 -11.92
CA THR A 160 6.06 -13.26 -11.51
C THR A 160 5.41 -12.01 -10.90
N LEU A 161 4.09 -11.85 -11.07
CA LEU A 161 3.30 -10.76 -10.51
C LEU A 161 2.49 -11.27 -9.31
N THR A 162 3.21 -11.74 -8.30
CA THR A 162 2.63 -12.24 -7.05
C THR A 162 3.05 -11.37 -5.88
N ILE A 163 2.19 -11.28 -4.87
CA ILE A 163 2.45 -10.59 -3.60
C ILE A 163 2.62 -11.66 -2.52
N GLU A 164 3.67 -11.55 -1.70
CA GLU A 164 4.03 -12.56 -0.69
C GLU A 164 2.87 -12.86 0.25
N VAL A 165 2.28 -11.82 0.85
CA VAL A 165 1.19 -11.98 1.84
C VAL A 165 -0.02 -12.71 1.27
N LEU A 166 -0.31 -12.53 -0.02
CA LEU A 166 -1.44 -13.16 -0.69
C LEU A 166 -1.16 -14.63 -1.00
N GLN A 167 0.06 -14.96 -1.44
CA GLN A 167 0.48 -16.35 -1.64
C GLN A 167 0.52 -17.11 -0.31
N PHE A 168 1.01 -16.46 0.75
CA PHE A 168 1.02 -17.00 2.10
C PHE A 168 -0.39 -17.28 2.61
N ALA A 169 -1.31 -16.31 2.51
CA ALA A 169 -2.70 -16.48 2.93
C ALA A 169 -3.36 -17.66 2.20
N ARG A 170 -3.23 -17.75 0.87
CA ARG A 170 -3.77 -18.85 0.07
C ARG A 170 -3.20 -20.21 0.48
N LYS A 171 -1.91 -20.27 0.78
CA LYS A 171 -1.24 -21.48 1.24
C LYS A 171 -1.79 -21.93 2.60
N CYS A 172 -1.90 -21.01 3.56
CA CYS A 172 -2.46 -21.31 4.88
C CYS A 172 -3.92 -21.79 4.77
N ALA A 173 -4.75 -21.10 4.00
CA ALA A 173 -6.14 -21.51 3.79
C ALA A 173 -6.27 -22.94 3.22
N LYS A 174 -5.38 -23.30 2.29
CA LYS A 174 -5.31 -24.65 1.73
C LYS A 174 -4.86 -25.70 2.75
N GLU A 175 -3.88 -25.37 3.58
CA GLU A 175 -3.38 -26.27 4.64
C GLU A 175 -4.43 -26.48 5.74
N ASP A 176 -5.18 -25.44 6.07
CA ASP A 176 -6.24 -25.46 7.10
C ASP A 176 -7.58 -26.01 6.59
N GLY A 177 -7.69 -26.29 5.28
CA GLY A 177 -8.92 -26.79 4.66
C GLY A 177 -10.08 -25.77 4.67
N LEU A 178 -9.76 -24.47 4.73
CA LEU A 178 -10.76 -23.41 4.73
C LEU A 178 -11.45 -23.33 3.37
N ASN A 179 -12.78 -23.18 3.40
CA ASN A 179 -13.53 -22.89 2.18
C ASN A 179 -13.32 -21.42 1.81
N VAL A 180 -12.63 -21.19 0.69
CA VAL A 180 -12.31 -19.85 0.18
C VAL A 180 -13.60 -19.09 -0.22
N GLU A 181 -14.68 -19.81 -0.53
CA GLU A 181 -15.98 -19.23 -0.89
C GLU A 181 -16.73 -18.58 0.29
N GLU A 182 -16.40 -18.94 1.54
CA GLU A 182 -17.11 -18.47 2.76
C GLU A 182 -16.19 -17.66 3.70
N THR A 183 -15.08 -17.13 3.20
CA THR A 183 -14.08 -16.44 4.04
C THR A 183 -14.35 -14.94 4.21
N ASP A 184 -14.25 -14.47 5.45
CA ASP A 184 -14.23 -13.04 5.78
C ASP A 184 -12.88 -12.38 5.45
N ASP A 185 -11.85 -13.16 5.08
CA ASP A 185 -10.54 -12.61 4.73
C ASP A 185 -10.55 -12.02 3.31
N ILE A 186 -10.46 -10.69 3.22
CA ILE A 186 -10.38 -9.94 1.97
C ILE A 186 -9.31 -10.47 0.99
N LEU A 187 -8.18 -11.00 1.46
CA LEU A 187 -7.09 -11.50 0.63
C LEU A 187 -7.42 -12.87 0.01
N LEU A 188 -8.33 -13.62 0.62
CA LEU A 188 -8.74 -14.94 0.15
C LEU A 188 -9.93 -14.88 -0.80
N GLN A 189 -10.78 -13.85 -0.69
CA GLN A 189 -11.92 -13.68 -1.59
C GLN A 189 -11.51 -13.76 -3.06
N GLU A 190 -12.30 -14.45 -3.88
CA GLU A 190 -12.03 -14.57 -5.31
C GLU A 190 -12.27 -13.23 -6.04
N VAL A 191 -11.63 -13.08 -7.19
CA VAL A 191 -11.83 -11.92 -8.07
C VAL A 191 -12.53 -12.41 -9.33
N ASP A 192 -13.74 -11.90 -9.55
CA ASP A 192 -14.48 -12.19 -10.78
C ASP A 192 -13.82 -11.55 -12.00
N ILE A 193 -13.85 -12.30 -13.11
CA ILE A 193 -13.36 -11.82 -14.41
C ILE A 193 -14.42 -10.89 -15.00
N VAL A 194 -14.02 -9.68 -15.37
CA VAL A 194 -14.91 -8.70 -16.01
C VAL A 194 -15.26 -9.14 -17.44
N GLY A 195 -16.50 -8.88 -17.82
CA GLY A 195 -17.03 -9.18 -19.15
C GLY A 195 -16.52 -8.24 -20.24
N ASP A 196 -16.30 -6.96 -19.90
CA ASP A 196 -15.83 -5.96 -20.86
C ASP A 196 -15.04 -4.78 -20.22
N ILE A 197 -14.59 -3.86 -21.08
CA ILE A 197 -13.83 -2.67 -20.67
C ILE A 197 -14.68 -1.67 -19.87
N HIS A 198 -15.99 -1.62 -20.10
CA HIS A 198 -16.89 -0.71 -19.38
C HIS A 198 -17.06 -1.16 -17.94
N GLU A 199 -17.27 -2.46 -17.73
CA GLU A 199 -17.29 -3.06 -16.40
C GLU A 199 -15.97 -2.87 -15.67
N TYR A 200 -14.84 -3.14 -16.34
CA TYR A 200 -13.51 -2.90 -15.76
C TYR A 200 -13.35 -1.45 -15.30
N ARG A 201 -13.72 -0.48 -16.14
CA ARG A 201 -13.64 0.95 -15.82
C ARG A 201 -14.55 1.34 -14.66
N TYR A 202 -15.77 0.84 -14.64
CA TYR A 202 -16.72 1.09 -13.56
C TYR A 202 -16.14 0.61 -12.22
N LEU A 203 -15.68 -0.65 -12.16
CA LEU A 203 -15.09 -1.21 -10.96
C LEU A 203 -13.77 -0.55 -10.58
N LEU A 204 -12.96 -0.09 -11.55
CA LEU A 204 -11.75 0.67 -11.29
C LEU A 204 -12.05 2.00 -10.58
N ASP A 205 -13.12 2.68 -10.97
CA ASP A 205 -13.55 3.93 -10.33
C ASP A 205 -14.02 3.69 -8.88
N GLU A 206 -14.82 2.64 -8.66
CA GLU A 206 -15.24 2.20 -7.33
C GLU A 206 -14.01 1.87 -6.44
N TRP A 207 -13.02 1.18 -7.00
CA TRP A 207 -11.76 0.92 -6.28
C TRP A 207 -11.01 2.20 -5.92
N CYS A 208 -10.97 3.20 -6.82
CA CYS A 208 -10.37 4.49 -6.50
C CYS A 208 -11.06 5.16 -5.30
N MET A 209 -12.39 5.04 -5.19
CA MET A 209 -13.13 5.52 -4.03
C MET A 209 -12.74 4.76 -2.76
N VAL A 210 -12.69 3.43 -2.80
CA VAL A 210 -12.26 2.60 -1.67
C VAL A 210 -10.85 2.97 -1.20
N LEU A 211 -9.89 3.09 -2.11
CA LEU A 211 -8.51 3.46 -1.79
C LEU A 211 -8.40 4.87 -1.18
N SER A 212 -9.22 5.81 -1.67
CA SER A 212 -9.30 7.16 -1.11
C SER A 212 -9.82 7.15 0.33
N VAL A 213 -10.84 6.35 0.63
CA VAL A 213 -11.34 6.18 2.01
C VAL A 213 -10.26 5.60 2.93
N GLN A 214 -9.58 4.54 2.49
CA GLN A 214 -8.49 3.94 3.27
C GLN A 214 -7.35 4.93 3.51
N ARG A 215 -6.98 5.70 2.49
CA ARG A 215 -5.97 6.77 2.62
C ARG A 215 -6.40 7.83 3.62
N GLN A 216 -7.63 8.33 3.55
CA GLN A 216 -8.13 9.37 4.45
C GLN A 216 -8.09 8.90 5.91
N GLU A 217 -8.51 7.66 6.16
CA GLU A 217 -8.47 7.09 7.51
C GLU A 217 -7.02 6.92 8.00
N LEU A 218 -6.11 6.47 7.14
CA LEU A 218 -4.69 6.38 7.44
C LEU A 218 -4.07 7.75 7.78
N THR A 219 -4.32 8.77 6.95
CA THR A 219 -3.85 10.14 7.21
C THR A 219 -4.37 10.64 8.55
N ARG A 220 -5.66 10.44 8.84
CA ARG A 220 -6.27 10.85 10.10
C ARG A 220 -5.60 10.22 11.32
N VAL A 221 -5.36 8.90 11.33
CA VAL A 221 -4.70 8.27 12.47
C VAL A 221 -3.23 8.66 12.59
N PHE A 222 -2.55 8.90 11.47
CA PHE A 222 -1.17 9.38 11.47
C PHE A 222 -1.04 10.81 12.02
N GLU A 223 -2.00 11.67 11.77
CA GLU A 223 -2.07 13.01 12.38
C GLU A 223 -2.23 12.91 13.89
N LEU A 224 -3.13 12.05 14.38
CA LEU A 224 -3.31 11.80 15.82
C LEU A 224 -2.03 11.28 16.47
N GLU A 225 -1.32 10.35 15.83
CA GLU A 225 -0.03 9.86 16.33
C GLU A 225 1.02 10.96 16.41
N THR A 226 1.10 11.78 15.36
CA THR A 226 2.02 12.92 15.30
C THR A 226 1.77 13.91 16.43
N GLU A 227 0.50 14.25 16.68
CA GLU A 227 0.12 15.14 17.77
C GLU A 227 0.51 14.55 19.12
N ARG A 228 0.22 13.27 19.34
CA ARG A 228 0.58 12.55 20.56
C ARG A 228 2.09 12.56 20.80
N TRP A 229 2.91 12.27 19.78
CA TRP A 229 4.37 12.33 19.89
C TRP A 229 4.88 13.74 20.15
N SER A 230 4.20 14.76 19.62
CA SER A 230 4.57 16.16 19.84
C SER A 230 4.38 16.56 21.30
N GLN A 231 3.26 16.18 21.91
CA GLN A 231 2.93 16.47 23.31
C GLN A 231 3.97 15.92 24.31
N VAL A 232 4.65 14.82 23.98
CA VAL A 232 5.71 14.22 24.82
C VAL A 232 6.88 15.18 25.03
N PHE A 233 7.17 16.03 24.03
CA PHE A 233 8.33 16.91 24.05
C PHE A 233 8.00 18.39 24.25
N GLU A 234 6.72 18.73 24.35
CA GLU A 234 6.29 20.05 24.77
C GLU A 234 6.53 20.21 26.27
N PRO A 235 7.06 21.36 26.73
CA PRO A 235 7.23 21.58 28.16
C PRO A 235 5.85 21.61 28.83
N LYS A 236 5.63 20.71 29.79
CA LYS A 236 4.48 20.81 30.70
C LYS A 236 4.61 22.15 31.43
N LYS A 237 3.67 23.06 31.17
CA LYS A 237 3.55 24.34 31.90
C LYS A 237 3.30 24.09 33.38
#